data_AF-A0A0C9URN6-F1
#
_entry.id   AF-A0A0C9URN6-F1
#
_cell.length_a   1.000
_cell.length_b   1.000
_cell.length_c   1.000
_cell.angle_alpha   90.00
_cell.angle_beta   90.00
_cell.angle_gamma   90.00
#
_symmetry.space_group_name_H-M   'P 1'
#
loop_
_entity.id
_entity.type
_entity.pdbx_description
1 polymer ?
#
loop_
_entity_poly.entity_id
_entity_poly.type
_entity_poly.pdbx_seq_one_letter_code
_entity_poly.pdbx_strand_id
1 'polypeptide(L)'
;MGRLGYSIPVSIEVGIKYYKQRSSTPGTLFISKAIYIVKKATGHSNAPGVWSTEQIIDVMHANDSFIYTQLWALGRVATPKFLTSQTPSLDYVSSLPKLLANRSATPRALTIHEIKEYVQDYARAAENAIKAGFDGVEILATNGYLIDQFLQDVSNERTDEYGGSIENCARFALEIVDAVVKAVGEGRTAIRLSP
;
A
#
# COMPACT_ATOMS: atom_id res chain seq x y z
N MET A 1 17.49 -8.58 14.92
CA MET A 1 16.45 -8.34 13.90
C MET A 1 15.11 -8.78 14.45
N GLY A 2 14.32 -7.85 14.99
CA GLY A 2 13.05 -8.16 15.65
C GLY A 2 11.94 -8.38 14.62
N ARG A 3 11.26 -9.53 14.70
CA ARG A 3 10.04 -9.79 13.94
C ARG A 3 9.00 -8.71 14.29
N LEU A 4 8.51 -7.97 13.29
CA LEU A 4 7.40 -7.02 13.45
C LEU A 4 6.12 -7.82 13.76
N GLY A 5 5.87 -8.08 15.05
CA GLY A 5 4.75 -8.89 15.52
C GLY A 5 3.41 -8.13 15.50
N TYR A 6 2.53 -8.50 14.57
CA TYR A 6 1.12 -8.12 14.55
C TYR A 6 0.17 -9.33 14.39
N SER A 7 -0.11 -10.07 15.45
CA SER A 7 -0.98 -11.27 15.38
C SER A 7 -2.40 -10.98 14.85
N ILE A 8 -2.80 -11.66 13.76
CA ILE A 8 -4.17 -11.77 13.21
C ILE A 8 -4.45 -13.27 13.03
N PRO A 9 -5.69 -13.80 13.25
CA PRO A 9 -5.89 -15.18 13.69
C PRO A 9 -5.91 -16.26 12.59
N VAL A 10 -5.47 -15.97 11.37
CA VAL A 10 -5.47 -16.98 10.29
C VAL A 10 -4.16 -17.75 10.33
N SER A 11 -4.23 -19.05 10.58
CA SER A 11 -3.03 -19.90 10.57
C SER A 11 -2.38 -19.89 9.19
N ILE A 12 -1.05 -20.00 9.16
CA ILE A 12 -0.28 -20.07 7.91
C ILE A 12 -0.75 -21.21 7.00
N GLU A 13 -1.20 -22.31 7.60
CA GLU A 13 -1.76 -23.47 6.90
C GLU A 13 -3.02 -23.12 6.10
N VAL A 14 -3.93 -22.31 6.67
CA VAL A 14 -5.12 -21.82 5.96
C VAL A 14 -4.72 -20.89 4.82
N GLY A 15 -3.70 -20.04 5.02
CA GLY A 15 -3.12 -19.20 3.97
C GLY A 15 -2.58 -20.03 2.80
N ILE A 16 -1.70 -20.98 3.08
CA ILE A 16 -1.14 -21.89 2.07
C ILE A 16 -2.25 -22.62 1.30
N LYS A 17 -3.23 -23.19 2.00
CA LYS A 17 -4.37 -23.87 1.37
C LYS A 17 -5.16 -22.92 0.47
N TYR A 18 -5.40 -21.68 0.91
CA TYR A 18 -6.11 -20.67 0.14
C TYR A 18 -5.42 -20.36 -1.18
N TYR A 19 -4.10 -20.12 -1.16
CA TYR A 19 -3.32 -19.81 -2.36
C TYR A 19 -3.18 -21.03 -3.27
N LYS A 20 -2.86 -22.22 -2.72
CA LYS A 20 -2.79 -23.47 -3.50
C LYS A 20 -4.08 -23.77 -4.27
N GLN A 21 -5.23 -23.53 -3.66
CA GLN A 21 -6.53 -23.72 -4.31
C GLN A 21 -6.77 -22.73 -5.45
N ARG A 22 -6.22 -21.51 -5.35
CA ARG A 22 -6.47 -20.41 -6.30
C ARG A 22 -5.42 -20.34 -7.41
N SER A 23 -4.28 -21.00 -7.24
CA SER A 23 -3.30 -21.27 -8.29
C SER A 23 -3.45 -22.67 -8.87
N SER A 24 -4.63 -23.29 -8.83
CA SER A 24 -4.82 -24.67 -9.33
C SER A 24 -4.62 -24.83 -10.84
N THR A 25 -4.62 -23.73 -11.58
CA THR A 25 -4.42 -23.69 -13.03
C THR A 25 -3.08 -23.00 -13.34
N PRO A 26 -2.14 -23.67 -14.01
CA PRO A 26 -0.87 -23.06 -14.44
C PRO A 26 -1.08 -21.76 -15.22
N GLY A 27 -0.18 -20.81 -15.03
CA GLY A 27 -0.22 -19.48 -15.66
C GLY A 27 -1.19 -18.51 -14.99
N THR A 28 -1.79 -18.85 -13.84
CA THR A 28 -2.67 -17.93 -13.11
C THR A 28 -1.88 -16.77 -12.54
N LEU A 29 -2.30 -15.53 -12.80
CA LEU A 29 -1.83 -14.35 -12.09
C LEU A 29 -2.70 -14.12 -10.85
N PHE A 30 -2.05 -14.03 -9.69
CA PHE A 30 -2.69 -13.72 -8.42
C PHE A 30 -2.19 -12.36 -7.89
N ILE A 31 -3.10 -11.58 -7.31
CA ILE A 31 -2.75 -10.35 -6.59
C ILE A 31 -3.09 -10.57 -5.13
N SER A 32 -2.06 -10.60 -4.28
CA SER A 32 -2.21 -10.85 -2.85
C SER A 32 -2.96 -9.71 -2.17
N LYS A 33 -3.33 -9.93 -0.89
CA LYS A 33 -3.73 -8.81 -0.04
C LYS A 33 -2.62 -7.76 0.04
N ALA A 34 -3.02 -6.51 0.24
CA ALA A 34 -2.12 -5.39 0.35
C ALA A 34 -1.24 -5.43 1.59
N ILE A 35 0.00 -4.98 1.43
CA ILE A 35 0.99 -4.78 2.48
C ILE A 35 1.23 -3.29 2.68
N TYR A 36 1.48 -2.90 3.92
CA TYR A 36 1.88 -1.52 4.20
C TYR A 36 3.30 -1.27 3.73
N ILE A 37 3.52 -0.13 3.06
CA ILE A 37 4.85 0.26 2.57
C ILE A 37 5.80 0.65 3.71
N VAL A 38 5.26 1.19 4.81
CA VAL A 38 6.02 1.68 5.96
C VAL A 38 5.12 1.75 7.20
N LYS A 39 5.71 1.77 8.40
CA LYS A 39 4.96 1.85 9.67
C LYS A 39 4.03 3.06 9.76
N LYS A 40 4.46 4.24 9.27
CA LYS A 40 3.65 5.47 9.24
C LYS A 40 2.47 5.43 8.26
N ALA A 41 2.42 4.41 7.38
CA ALA A 41 1.36 4.22 6.40
C ALA A 41 0.25 3.26 6.87
N THR A 42 0.37 2.72 8.09
CA THR A 42 -0.55 1.74 8.70
C THR A 42 -1.83 2.41 9.22
N GLY A 43 -2.68 1.68 9.97
CA GLY A 43 -3.86 2.26 10.62
C GLY A 43 -5.03 1.29 10.85
N HIS A 44 -4.87 0.02 10.51
CA HIS A 44 -5.80 -1.07 10.88
C HIS A 44 -5.08 -2.17 11.65
N SER A 45 -5.75 -2.74 12.65
CA SER A 45 -5.27 -3.88 13.46
C SER A 45 -5.15 -5.19 12.68
N ASN A 46 -5.89 -5.31 11.57
CA ASN A 46 -6.06 -6.55 10.83
C ASN A 46 -5.42 -6.55 9.44
N ALA A 47 -4.50 -5.62 9.20
CA ALA A 47 -3.81 -5.58 7.92
C ALA A 47 -2.70 -6.63 7.86
N PRO A 48 -2.50 -7.26 6.69
CA PRO A 48 -1.45 -8.26 6.52
C PRO A 48 -0.08 -7.63 6.83
N GLY A 49 0.57 -8.13 7.88
CA GLY A 49 2.01 -8.08 7.96
C GLY A 49 2.62 -9.02 6.90
N VAL A 50 3.92 -8.86 6.67
CA VAL A 50 4.75 -9.76 5.86
C VAL A 50 4.88 -11.11 6.60
N TRP A 51 3.79 -11.87 6.68
CA TRP A 51 3.80 -13.23 7.23
C TRP A 51 4.33 -14.16 6.16
N SER A 52 5.31 -15.00 6.53
CA SER A 52 5.78 -16.21 5.84
C SER A 52 5.59 -16.19 4.33
N THR A 53 5.97 -15.08 3.72
CA THR A 53 5.53 -14.73 2.37
C THR A 53 6.22 -15.65 1.38
N GLU A 54 7.39 -16.14 1.77
CA GLU A 54 8.16 -17.16 1.08
C GLU A 54 7.33 -18.43 0.84
N GLN A 55 6.66 -18.98 1.86
CA GLN A 55 5.88 -20.22 1.70
C GLN A 55 4.68 -20.04 0.77
N ILE A 56 4.06 -18.86 0.74
CA ILE A 56 2.95 -18.56 -0.17
C ILE A 56 3.47 -18.40 -1.59
N ILE A 57 4.57 -17.69 -1.78
CA ILE A 57 5.23 -17.51 -3.07
C ILE A 57 5.67 -18.86 -3.63
N ASP A 58 6.33 -19.69 -2.81
CA ASP A 58 6.77 -21.04 -3.18
C ASP A 58 5.59 -21.89 -3.68
N VAL A 59 4.43 -21.80 -3.03
CA VAL A 59 3.21 -22.52 -3.43
C VAL A 59 2.64 -22.00 -4.75
N MET A 60 2.73 -20.71 -5.01
CA MET A 60 2.32 -20.11 -6.28
C MET A 60 3.24 -20.58 -7.42
N HIS A 61 4.55 -20.48 -7.22
CA HIS A 61 5.56 -20.89 -8.20
C HIS A 61 5.57 -22.40 -8.45
N ALA A 62 5.36 -23.22 -7.42
CA ALA A 62 5.23 -24.68 -7.57
C ALA A 62 4.01 -25.12 -8.40
N ASN A 63 3.03 -24.22 -8.58
CA ASN A 63 1.87 -24.43 -9.45
C ASN A 63 2.00 -23.69 -10.80
N ASP A 64 3.23 -23.33 -11.21
CA ASP A 64 3.51 -22.56 -12.43
C ASP A 64 2.66 -21.28 -12.55
N SER A 65 2.38 -20.64 -11.42
CA SER A 65 1.53 -19.45 -11.31
C SER A 65 2.31 -18.26 -10.77
N PHE A 66 1.79 -17.05 -10.97
CA PHE A 66 2.45 -15.80 -10.66
C PHE A 66 1.74 -15.06 -9.53
N ILE A 67 2.49 -14.31 -8.72
CA ILE A 67 1.93 -13.55 -7.61
C ILE A 67 2.53 -12.14 -7.52
N TYR A 68 1.64 -11.16 -7.47
CA TYR A 68 1.94 -9.76 -7.19
C TYR A 68 1.45 -9.40 -5.80
N THR A 69 2.08 -8.40 -5.16
CA THR A 69 1.58 -7.81 -3.90
C THR A 69 1.15 -6.37 -4.08
N GLN A 70 0.12 -5.95 -3.34
CA GLN A 70 -0.37 -4.57 -3.36
C GLN A 70 0.40 -3.70 -2.36
N LEU A 71 0.91 -2.56 -2.81
CA LEU A 71 1.59 -1.57 -1.97
C LEU A 71 0.60 -0.51 -1.48
N TRP A 72 0.51 -0.34 -0.16
CA TRP A 72 -0.60 0.39 0.45
C TRP A 72 -0.19 1.40 1.51
N ALA A 73 -0.79 2.59 1.41
CA ALA A 73 -0.80 3.61 2.44
C ALA A 73 -2.23 4.10 2.67
N LEU A 74 -2.67 4.12 3.92
CA LEU A 74 -4.08 4.41 4.23
C LEU A 74 -4.47 5.88 4.07
N GLY A 75 -3.57 6.79 4.43
CA GLY A 75 -3.93 8.19 4.65
C GLY A 75 -5.11 8.32 5.62
N ARG A 76 -6.10 9.13 5.26
CA ARG A 76 -7.25 9.40 6.13
C ARG A 76 -8.17 8.20 6.40
N VAL A 77 -7.96 7.05 5.75
CA VAL A 77 -8.73 5.84 6.06
C VAL A 77 -8.26 5.19 7.37
N ALA A 78 -7.02 5.47 7.79
CA ALA A 78 -6.44 4.97 9.04
C ALA A 78 -7.32 5.26 10.26
N THR A 79 -7.20 4.41 11.29
CA THR A 79 -7.80 4.65 12.60
C THR A 79 -6.79 5.41 13.47
N PRO A 80 -7.01 6.69 13.81
CA PRO A 80 -6.03 7.50 14.54
C PRO A 80 -5.64 6.87 15.89
N LYS A 81 -6.62 6.37 16.64
CA LYS A 81 -6.37 5.67 17.92
C LYS A 81 -5.46 4.44 17.76
N PHE A 82 -5.58 3.74 16.64
CA PHE A 82 -4.73 2.59 16.35
C PHE A 82 -3.29 3.04 16.08
N LEU A 83 -3.10 4.07 15.23
CA LEU A 83 -1.79 4.65 14.96
C LEU A 83 -1.07 5.04 16.25
N THR A 84 -1.73 5.81 17.11
CA THR A 84 -1.15 6.28 18.38
C THR A 84 -0.93 5.15 19.39
N SER A 85 -1.76 4.11 19.39
CA SER A 85 -1.53 2.92 20.23
C SER A 85 -0.31 2.12 19.81
N GLN A 86 0.04 2.15 18.52
CA GLN A 86 1.21 1.46 17.99
C GLN A 86 2.48 2.27 18.22
N THR A 87 2.41 3.58 18.00
CA THR A 87 3.51 4.51 18.18
C THR A 87 2.93 5.91 18.37
N PRO A 88 3.00 6.49 19.58
CA PRO A 88 2.35 7.78 19.88
C PRO A 88 2.77 8.94 18.98
N SER A 89 3.95 8.86 18.35
CA SER A 89 4.49 9.90 17.46
C SER A 89 4.05 9.77 15.99
N LEU A 90 3.19 8.81 15.64
CA LEU A 90 2.70 8.66 14.27
C LEU A 90 1.53 9.61 13.99
N ASP A 91 1.68 10.39 12.93
CA ASP A 91 0.65 11.30 12.47
C ASP A 91 -0.46 10.60 11.70
N TYR A 92 -1.68 11.09 11.88
CA TYR A 92 -2.83 10.78 11.01
C TYR A 92 -2.86 11.78 9.85
N VAL A 93 -2.66 11.30 8.62
CA VAL A 93 -2.33 12.17 7.46
C VAL A 93 -3.27 11.98 6.26
N SER A 94 -3.30 12.98 5.38
CA SER A 94 -4.05 12.98 4.11
C SER A 94 -3.44 13.99 3.13
N SER A 95 -3.99 14.09 1.93
CA SER A 95 -3.82 15.24 1.01
C SER A 95 -4.27 16.59 1.58
N LEU A 96 -5.38 16.65 2.34
CA LEU A 96 -5.91 17.87 2.95
C LEU A 96 -6.36 17.69 4.42
N PRO A 97 -6.45 18.76 5.22
CA PRO A 97 -6.85 18.68 6.62
C PRO A 97 -8.37 18.82 6.79
N LYS A 98 -9.15 17.82 6.35
CA LYS A 98 -10.62 17.85 6.41
C LYS A 98 -11.19 16.70 7.23
N LEU A 99 -12.02 17.05 8.21
CA LEU A 99 -12.76 16.08 9.01
C LEU A 99 -13.89 15.47 8.16
N LEU A 100 -13.91 14.15 8.05
CA LEU A 100 -15.03 13.44 7.43
C LEU A 100 -16.13 13.22 8.46
N ALA A 101 -17.41 13.29 8.04
CA ALA A 101 -18.58 13.22 8.94
C ALA A 101 -18.61 11.96 9.82
N ASN A 102 -18.00 10.86 9.38
CA ASN A 102 -17.93 9.60 10.10
C ASN A 102 -16.57 9.37 10.81
N ARG A 103 -15.78 10.42 11.03
CA ARG A 103 -14.46 10.35 11.67
C ARG A 103 -14.40 11.24 12.91
N SER A 104 -13.56 10.85 13.86
CA SER A 104 -13.41 11.54 15.15
C SER A 104 -12.16 12.42 15.25
N ALA A 105 -11.34 12.47 14.19
CA ALA A 105 -10.12 13.27 14.15
C ALA A 105 -9.91 13.81 12.74
N THR A 106 -9.33 15.01 12.67
CA THR A 106 -8.93 15.64 11.41
C THR A 106 -7.54 15.17 11.03
N PRO A 107 -7.30 14.66 9.80
CA PRO A 107 -5.95 14.34 9.36
C PRO A 107 -5.15 15.62 9.15
N ARG A 108 -3.83 15.53 9.30
CA ARG A 108 -2.91 16.58 8.87
C ARG A 108 -2.65 16.45 7.36
N ALA A 109 -2.57 17.56 6.65
CA ALA A 109 -2.09 17.56 5.28
C ALA A 109 -0.60 17.19 5.24
N LEU A 110 -0.22 16.28 4.35
CA LEU A 110 1.19 16.02 4.10
C LEU A 110 1.87 17.29 3.57
N THR A 111 3.10 17.53 4.04
CA THR A 111 4.00 18.52 3.45
C THR A 111 4.60 17.97 2.16
N ILE A 112 5.12 18.84 1.29
CA ILE A 112 5.81 18.41 0.05
C ILE A 112 6.97 17.46 0.36
N HIS A 113 7.74 17.74 1.43
CA HIS A 113 8.83 16.88 1.84
C HIS A 113 8.35 15.46 2.18
N GLU A 114 7.28 15.35 2.97
CA GLU A 114 6.72 14.05 3.33
C GLU A 114 6.13 13.32 2.12
N ILE A 115 5.51 14.03 1.18
CA ILE A 115 5.04 13.44 -0.08
C ILE A 115 6.21 12.74 -0.79
N LYS A 116 7.36 13.41 -0.92
CA LYS A 116 8.57 12.82 -1.49
C LYS A 116 9.10 11.64 -0.67
N GLU A 117 9.02 11.68 0.66
CA GLU A 117 9.37 10.51 1.48
C GLU A 117 8.47 9.31 1.20
N TYR A 118 7.15 9.52 1.08
CA TYR A 118 6.21 8.45 0.74
C TYR A 118 6.54 7.83 -0.62
N VAL A 119 6.90 8.63 -1.63
CA VAL A 119 7.39 8.13 -2.93
C VAL A 119 8.56 7.14 -2.74
N GLN A 120 9.54 7.51 -1.89
CA GLN A 120 10.68 6.63 -1.58
C GLN A 120 10.31 5.42 -0.70
N ASP A 121 9.29 5.54 0.16
CA ASP A 121 8.75 4.40 0.92
C ASP A 121 8.12 3.37 -0.02
N TYR A 122 7.36 3.79 -1.05
CA TYR A 122 6.81 2.90 -2.07
C TYR A 122 7.90 2.16 -2.85
N ALA A 123 8.94 2.87 -3.31
CA ALA A 123 10.06 2.27 -4.02
C ALA A 123 10.78 1.21 -3.17
N ARG A 124 11.10 1.52 -1.90
CA ARG A 124 11.72 0.57 -0.98
C ARG A 124 10.83 -0.64 -0.69
N ALA A 125 9.53 -0.43 -0.53
CA ALA A 125 8.58 -1.52 -0.32
C ALA A 125 8.50 -2.44 -1.56
N ALA A 126 8.57 -1.87 -2.76
CA ALA A 126 8.64 -2.63 -4.01
C ALA A 126 9.91 -3.49 -4.07
N GLU A 127 11.08 -2.91 -3.80
CA GLU A 127 12.33 -3.69 -3.75
C GLU A 127 12.25 -4.85 -2.75
N ASN A 128 11.70 -4.59 -1.57
CA ASN A 128 11.55 -5.61 -0.54
C ASN A 128 10.60 -6.73 -0.98
N ALA A 129 9.52 -6.40 -1.69
CA ALA A 129 8.61 -7.40 -2.25
C ALA A 129 9.30 -8.29 -3.30
N ILE A 130 10.06 -7.70 -4.22
CA ILE A 130 10.81 -8.47 -5.21
C ILE A 130 11.90 -9.33 -4.55
N LYS A 131 12.61 -8.79 -3.55
CA LYS A 131 13.60 -9.56 -2.76
C LYS A 131 12.96 -10.74 -2.01
N ALA A 132 11.69 -10.62 -1.62
CA ALA A 132 10.94 -11.69 -0.99
C ALA A 132 10.43 -12.76 -1.98
N GLY A 133 10.52 -12.52 -3.29
CA GLY A 133 10.17 -13.48 -4.34
C GLY A 133 8.87 -13.18 -5.09
N PHE A 134 8.19 -12.05 -4.84
CA PHE A 134 7.04 -11.67 -5.67
C PHE A 134 7.47 -11.40 -7.12
N ASP A 135 6.60 -11.77 -8.06
CA ASP A 135 6.83 -11.53 -9.49
C ASP A 135 6.68 -10.05 -9.86
N GLY A 136 5.92 -9.30 -9.07
CA GLY A 136 5.73 -7.87 -9.22
C GLY A 136 4.93 -7.23 -8.10
N VAL A 137 4.65 -5.93 -8.24
CA VAL A 137 3.88 -5.14 -7.29
C VAL A 137 2.76 -4.36 -7.98
N GLU A 138 1.66 -4.19 -7.27
CA GLU A 138 0.54 -3.33 -7.65
C GLU A 138 0.47 -2.12 -6.72
N ILE A 139 0.62 -0.91 -7.24
CA ILE A 139 0.42 0.33 -6.50
C ILE A 139 -1.09 0.51 -6.28
N LEU A 140 -1.52 0.46 -5.01
CA LEU A 140 -2.94 0.57 -4.67
C LEU A 140 -3.37 2.03 -4.57
N ALA A 141 -3.97 2.55 -5.63
CA ALA A 141 -4.45 3.93 -5.76
C ALA A 141 -5.98 4.02 -5.90
N THR A 142 -6.70 3.27 -5.05
CA THR A 142 -8.17 3.16 -5.08
C THR A 142 -8.79 3.39 -3.71
N ASN A 143 -10.13 3.30 -3.65
CA ASN A 143 -10.92 3.14 -2.43
C ASN A 143 -10.73 4.26 -1.38
N GLY A 144 -10.36 5.46 -1.83
CA GLY A 144 -10.10 6.60 -0.97
C GLY A 144 -8.83 6.47 -0.12
N TYR A 145 -7.89 5.58 -0.46
CA TYR A 145 -6.58 5.48 0.20
C TYR A 145 -5.65 6.64 -0.19
N LEU A 146 -4.43 6.67 0.36
CA LEU A 146 -3.60 7.87 0.31
C LEU A 146 -3.38 8.43 -1.10
N ILE A 147 -3.08 7.58 -2.09
CA ILE A 147 -2.89 8.05 -3.48
C ILE A 147 -4.21 8.59 -4.05
N ASP A 148 -5.31 7.86 -3.86
CA ASP A 148 -6.64 8.28 -4.32
C ASP A 148 -7.09 9.59 -3.64
N GLN A 149 -6.66 9.84 -2.40
CA GLN A 149 -6.91 11.12 -1.72
C GLN A 149 -6.27 12.32 -2.43
N PHE A 150 -5.16 12.12 -3.16
CA PHE A 150 -4.56 13.14 -4.03
C PHE A 150 -5.21 13.19 -5.42
N LEU A 151 -5.65 12.05 -5.96
CA LEU A 151 -6.27 12.00 -7.29
C LEU A 151 -7.64 12.71 -7.35
N GLN A 152 -8.44 12.57 -6.28
CA GLN A 152 -9.84 13.00 -6.27
C GLN A 152 -9.98 14.46 -5.80
N ASP A 153 -10.70 15.29 -6.57
CA ASP A 153 -10.95 16.70 -6.27
C ASP A 153 -11.74 16.91 -4.97
N VAL A 154 -12.67 16.01 -4.66
CA VAL A 154 -13.45 16.00 -3.39
C VAL A 154 -12.58 15.81 -2.14
N SER A 155 -11.34 15.36 -2.33
CA SER A 155 -10.36 15.15 -1.27
C SER A 155 -9.02 15.83 -1.52
N ASN A 156 -8.88 16.65 -2.54
CA ASN A 156 -7.64 17.36 -2.80
C ASN A 156 -7.92 18.80 -3.20
N GLU A 157 -8.02 19.65 -2.18
CA GLU A 157 -8.20 21.09 -2.33
C GLU A 157 -6.85 21.82 -2.13
N ARG A 158 -5.71 21.14 -2.37
CA ARG A 158 -4.39 21.75 -2.24
C ARG A 158 -4.17 22.81 -3.32
N THR A 159 -3.39 23.83 -2.96
CA THR A 159 -3.02 24.95 -3.86
C THR A 159 -1.54 24.91 -4.27
N ASP A 160 -0.80 23.88 -3.87
CA ASP A 160 0.59 23.66 -4.26
C ASP A 160 0.70 22.75 -5.49
N GLU A 161 1.90 22.29 -5.82
CA GLU A 161 2.18 21.45 -6.99
C GLU A 161 1.46 20.08 -6.98
N TYR A 162 0.78 19.71 -5.89
CA TYR A 162 0.03 18.46 -5.77
C TYR A 162 -1.50 18.64 -5.78
N GLY A 163 -2.04 19.83 -6.08
CA GLY A 163 -3.48 20.00 -6.28
C GLY A 163 -3.86 21.15 -7.22
N GLY A 164 -5.17 21.38 -7.37
CA GLY A 164 -5.75 22.49 -8.13
C GLY A 164 -5.83 22.30 -9.65
N SER A 165 -5.19 21.26 -10.21
CA SER A 165 -5.31 20.86 -11.62
C SER A 165 -5.23 19.34 -11.74
N ILE A 166 -5.68 18.77 -12.86
CA ILE A 166 -5.63 17.33 -13.11
C ILE A 166 -4.18 16.84 -13.04
N GLU A 167 -3.25 17.56 -13.65
CA GLU A 167 -1.83 17.25 -13.68
C GLU A 167 -1.21 17.25 -12.27
N ASN A 168 -1.58 18.23 -11.44
CA ASN A 168 -1.08 18.31 -10.06
C ASN A 168 -1.68 17.23 -9.17
N CYS A 169 -2.98 16.94 -9.28
CA CYS A 169 -3.63 15.85 -8.54
C CYS A 169 -3.03 14.48 -8.91
N ALA A 170 -2.68 14.28 -10.19
CA ALA A 170 -2.02 13.07 -10.67
C ALA A 170 -0.54 12.96 -10.27
N ARG A 171 0.13 14.08 -9.95
CA ARG A 171 1.58 14.15 -9.73
C ARG A 171 2.08 13.13 -8.71
N PHE A 172 1.42 13.02 -7.56
CA PHE A 172 1.84 12.08 -6.51
C PHE A 172 1.79 10.62 -6.99
N ALA A 173 0.73 10.23 -7.70
CA ALA A 173 0.59 8.88 -8.24
C ALA A 173 1.67 8.58 -9.28
N LEU A 174 1.93 9.53 -10.19
CA LEU A 174 2.93 9.38 -11.25
C LEU A 174 4.35 9.32 -10.68
N GLU A 175 4.69 10.14 -9.69
CA GLU A 175 6.00 10.07 -9.03
C GLU A 175 6.23 8.73 -8.30
N ILE A 176 5.17 8.15 -7.72
CA ILE A 176 5.24 6.79 -7.15
C ILE A 176 5.49 5.76 -8.26
N VAL A 177 4.76 5.84 -9.37
CA VAL A 177 4.96 4.93 -10.52
C VAL A 177 6.41 5.02 -11.00
N ASP A 178 6.93 6.22 -11.26
CA ASP A 178 8.30 6.42 -11.72
C ASP A 178 9.33 5.84 -10.73
N ALA A 179 9.15 6.09 -9.43
CA ALA A 179 10.07 5.59 -8.42
C ALA A 179 10.03 4.07 -8.27
N VAL A 180 8.86 3.44 -8.35
CA VAL A 180 8.70 1.99 -8.31
C VAL A 180 9.25 1.35 -9.58
N VAL A 181 8.93 1.89 -10.77
CA VAL A 181 9.49 1.44 -12.05
C VAL A 181 11.02 1.51 -12.03
N LYS A 182 11.59 2.61 -11.52
CA LYS A 182 13.05 2.75 -11.37
C LYS A 182 13.65 1.68 -10.44
N ALA A 183 12.93 1.30 -9.39
CA ALA A 183 13.41 0.35 -8.39
C ALA A 183 13.32 -1.11 -8.84
N VAL A 184 12.25 -1.50 -9.55
CA VAL A 184 11.96 -2.92 -9.85
C VAL A 184 11.68 -3.24 -11.32
N GLY A 185 11.61 -2.22 -12.18
CA GLY A 185 11.32 -2.33 -13.60
C GLY A 185 9.83 -2.22 -13.94
N GLU A 186 9.53 -1.71 -15.14
CA GLU A 186 8.15 -1.53 -15.63
C GLU A 186 7.41 -2.86 -15.79
N GLY A 187 8.09 -3.93 -16.22
CA GLY A 187 7.50 -5.27 -16.36
C GLY A 187 7.11 -5.95 -15.04
N ARG A 188 7.41 -5.33 -13.90
CA ARG A 188 7.05 -5.79 -12.55
C ARG A 188 6.19 -4.79 -11.79
N THR A 189 5.70 -3.76 -12.46
CA THR A 189 4.98 -2.65 -11.83
C THR A 189 3.58 -2.53 -12.44
N ALA A 190 2.57 -2.59 -11.58
CA ALA A 190 1.18 -2.30 -11.92
C ALA A 190 0.65 -1.16 -11.04
N ILE A 191 -0.42 -0.51 -11.47
CA ILE A 191 -1.20 0.44 -10.67
C ILE A 191 -2.68 0.09 -10.79
N ARG A 192 -3.41 0.23 -9.68
CA ARG A 192 -4.86 0.02 -9.64
C ARG A 192 -5.57 1.33 -9.34
N LEU A 193 -6.58 1.65 -10.15
CA LEU A 193 -7.42 2.85 -10.06
C LEU A 193 -8.90 2.48 -9.93
N SER A 194 -9.73 3.40 -9.41
CA SER A 194 -11.19 3.28 -9.33
C SER A 194 -11.87 4.64 -9.57
N PRO A 195 -11.89 5.14 -10.82
CA PRO A 195 -12.50 6.43 -11.18
C PRO A 195 -14.00 6.53 -10.88
#